data_AF-G4QHK9-F1
#
_entry.id   AF-G4QHK9-F1
#
_cell.length_a   1.000
_cell.length_b   1.000
_cell.length_c   1.000
_cell.angle_alpha   90.00
_cell.angle_beta   90.00
_cell.angle_gamma   90.00
#
_symmetry.space_group_name_H-M   'P 1'
#
loop_
_entity.id
_entity.type
_entity.pdbx_description
1 polymer ?
#
loop_
_entity_poly.entity_id
_entity_poly.type
_entity_poly.pdbx_seq_one_letter_code
_entity_poly.pdbx_strand_id
1 'polypeptide(L)' 'MKTVVVTATTGERVQIPSIRLRPFVEPSGIKGKFCLTVNGENKIQSFERVTG' A
#
# COMPACT_ATOMS: atom_id res chain seq x y z
N MET A 1 14.61 -9.52 1.77
CA MET A 1 13.79 -8.38 1.30
C MET A 1 12.69 -8.12 2.32
N LYS A 2 12.48 -6.88 2.79
CA LYS A 2 11.41 -6.57 3.75
C LYS A 2 10.12 -6.18 3.00
N THR A 3 9.07 -6.95 3.15
CA THR A 3 7.71 -6.62 2.70
C THR A 3 6.91 -6.11 3.89
N VAL A 4 5.94 -5.25 3.63
CA VAL A 4 5.03 -4.72 4.64
C VAL A 4 3.64 -5.21 4.27
N VAL A 5 2.92 -5.76 5.23
CA VAL A 5 1.53 -6.15 5.04
C VAL A 5 0.66 -4.99 5.49
N VAL A 6 -0.18 -4.48 4.59
CA VAL A 6 -1.19 -3.46 4.90
C VAL A 6 -2.57 -4.06 4.73
N THR A 7 -3.53 -3.56 5.49
CA THR A 7 -4.93 -3.94 5.36
C THR A 7 -5.64 -2.86 4.57
N ALA A 8 -6.21 -3.21 3.43
CA ALA A 8 -7.05 -2.32 2.64
C ALA A 8 -8.36 -2.04 3.38
N THR A 9 -9.01 -0.92 3.07
CA THR A 9 -10.34 -0.59 3.60
C THR A 9 -11.42 -1.57 3.16
N THR A 10 -11.16 -2.34 2.09
CA THR A 10 -12.01 -3.46 1.64
C THR A 10 -11.86 -4.72 2.51
N GLY A 11 -10.91 -4.74 3.45
CA GLY A 11 -10.61 -5.88 4.32
C GLY A 11 -9.50 -6.80 3.79
N GLU A 12 -9.00 -6.55 2.57
CA GLU A 12 -7.96 -7.37 1.95
C GLU A 12 -6.57 -7.07 2.52
N ARG A 13 -5.74 -8.10 2.64
CA ARG A 13 -4.35 -7.97 3.11
C ARG A 13 -3.41 -7.92 1.93
N VAL A 14 -2.63 -6.86 1.85
CA VAL A 14 -1.82 -6.53 0.68
C VAL A 14 -0.36 -6.47 1.11
N GLN A 15 0.49 -7.23 0.43
CA GLN A 15 1.93 -7.18 0.64
C GLN A 15 2.57 -6.20 -0.33
N ILE A 16 3.25 -5.20 0.22
CA ILE A 16 3.94 -4.17 -0.55
C ILE A 16 5.41 -4.20 -0.17
N PRO A 17 6.35 -4.17 -1.15
CA PRO A 17 7.75 -4.09 -0.83
C PRO A 17 8.05 -2.78 -0.10
N SER A 18 8.70 -2.87 1.07
CA SER A 18 9.02 -1.71 1.91
C SER A 18 9.80 -0.63 1.15
N ILE A 19 10.54 -0.99 0.10
CA ILE A 19 11.32 -0.04 -0.71
C ILE A 19 10.45 0.98 -1.44
N ARG A 20 9.25 0.60 -1.87
CA ARG A 20 8.27 1.53 -2.46
C ARG A 20 7.52 2.34 -1.41
N LEU A 21 7.53 1.86 -0.18
CA LEU A 21 6.88 2.49 0.96
C LEU A 21 7.79 3.53 1.63
N ARG A 22 9.12 3.31 1.62
CA ARG A 22 10.13 4.23 2.18
C ARG A 22 9.91 5.72 1.89
N PRO A 23 9.62 6.17 0.65
CA PRO A 23 9.37 7.59 0.39
C PRO A 23 8.08 8.13 1.02
N PHE A 24 7.15 7.24 1.40
CA PHE A 24 5.89 7.58 2.06
C PHE A 24 5.88 7.27 3.56
N VAL A 25 6.98 6.71 4.10
CA VAL A 25 7.12 6.42 5.52
C VAL A 25 7.66 7.68 6.19
N GLU A 26 6.81 8.33 6.99
CA GLU A 26 7.23 9.40 7.88
C GLU A 26 7.81 8.82 9.17
N PRO A 27 8.60 9.59 9.94
CA PRO A 27 9.08 9.16 11.25
C PRO A 27 7.96 8.79 12.24
N SER A 28 6.73 9.26 12.02
CA SER A 28 5.53 8.86 12.79
C SER A 28 4.86 7.57 12.29
N GLY A 29 5.39 6.95 11.23
CA GLY A 29 4.83 5.81 10.53
C GLY A 29 4.28 6.18 9.16
N ILE A 30 3.43 5.32 8.62
CA ILE A 30 2.74 5.59 7.35
C ILE A 30 1.39 6.20 7.67
N LYS A 31 1.25 7.51 7.42
CA LYS A 31 -0.02 8.22 7.54
C LYS A 31 -0.45 8.74 6.17
N GLY A 32 -1.63 8.32 5.74
CA GLY A 32 -2.20 8.75 4.46
C GLY A 32 -3.24 7.77 3.95
N LYS A 33 -3.99 8.20 2.93
CA LYS A 33 -4.85 7.30 2.16
C LYS A 33 -4.04 6.79 0.97
N PHE A 34 -4.06 5.49 0.77
CA PHE A 34 -3.45 4.85 -0.40
C PHE A 34 -4.53 4.07 -1.11
N CYS A 35 -4.68 4.28 -2.42
CA CYS A 35 -5.53 3.48 -3.27
C CYS A 35 -4.68 2.38 -3.88
N LEU A 36 -5.07 1.15 -3.61
CA LEU A 36 -4.57 -0.02 -4.30
C LEU A 36 -5.63 -0.47 -5.30
N THR A 37 -5.27 -0.49 -6.57
CA THR A 37 -6.11 -1.05 -7.63
C THR A 37 -5.69 -2.49 -7.83
N VAL A 38 -6.62 -3.44 -7.75
CA VAL A 38 -6.40 -4.86 -8.03
C VAL A 38 -7.18 -5.27 -9.28
N ASN A 39 -6.65 -6.22 -10.07
CA ASN A 39 -7.37 -6.79 -11.20
C ASN A 39 -8.29 -7.96 -10.76
N GLY A 40 -9.07 -8.51 -11.68
CA GLY A 40 -9.94 -9.67 -11.42
C GLY A 40 -9.25 -10.99 -11.06
N GLU A 41 -7.91 -11.04 -11.06
CA GLU A 41 -7.10 -12.17 -10.56
C GLU A 41 -6.45 -11.85 -9.19
N ASN A 42 -6.93 -10.82 -8.49
CA ASN A 42 -6.35 -10.29 -7.25
C ASN A 42 -4.88 -9.83 -7.39
N LYS A 43 -4.43 -9.52 -8.61
CA LYS A 43 -3.11 -8.92 -8.83
C LYS A 43 -3.16 -7.42 -8.61
N ILE A 44 -2.18 -6.92 -7.88
CA ILE A 44 -1.97 -5.48 -7.69
C ILE A 44 -1.65 -4.84 -9.06
N GLN A 45 -2.53 -3.97 -9.51
CA GLN A 45 -2.41 -3.22 -10.76
C GLN A 45 -1.73 -1.86 -10.50
N SER A 46 -2.13 -1.15 -9.45
CA SER A 46 -1.54 0.15 -9.05
C SER A 46 -1.57 0.33 -7.54
N PHE A 47 -0.60 1.10 -7.02
CA PHE A 47 -0.59 1.57 -5.63
C PHE A 47 -0.24 3.06 -5.61
N GLU A 48 -1.21 3.90 -5.32
CA GLU A 48 -1.10 5.35 -5.40
C GLU A 48 -1.48 5.99 -4.07
N ARG A 49 -0.77 7.04 -3.66
CA ARG A 49 -1.15 7.82 -2.49
C ARG A 49 -2.27 8.77 -2.89
N VAL A 50 -3.46 8.57 -2.34
CA VAL A 50 -4.58 9.52 -2.44
C VAL A 50 -4.23 10.71 -1.56
N THR A 51 -3.59 11.69 -2.17
CA THR A 51 -3.36 13.00 -1.53
C THR A 51 -4.62 13.80 -1.82
N GLY A 52 -5.46 13.98 -0.80
CA GLY A 52 -6.54 14.96 -0.83
C GLY A 52 -6.01 16.34 -0.55
#